data_AF-A0A2E6MWU0-F1
#
_entry.id   AF-A0A2E6MWU0-F1
#
_cell.length_a   1.000
_cell.length_b   1.000
_cell.length_c   1.000
_cell.angle_alpha   90.00
_cell.angle_beta   90.00
_cell.angle_gamma   90.00
#
_symmetry.space_group_name_H-M   'P 1'
#
loop_
_entity.id
_entity.type
_entity.pdbx_description
1 polymer ?
#
loop_
_entity_poly.entity_id
_entity_poly.type
_entity_poly.pdbx_seq_one_letter_code
_entity_poly.pdbx_strand_id
1 'polypeptide(L)'
;MLEDEDSNTLLTWRWDAIPTNSEPFTGTALSPHRIEYLIYEGEVSQNRGHVKRHEHGQYSGDVSAEANQWDIQLRGDLLQGHLKANRKSAEQWQFTYFRS
;
A
#
# COMPACT_ATOMS: atom_id res chain seq x y z
N MET A 1 0.37 -2.70 1.52
CA MET A 1 -0.61 -2.64 2.62
C MET A 1 -0.06 -1.69 3.67
N LEU A 2 -0.90 -0.87 4.26
CA LEU A 2 -0.53 0.09 5.33
C LEU A 2 -1.54 -0.05 6.46
N GLU A 3 -1.12 0.21 7.69
CA GLU A 3 -2.01 0.17 8.85
C GLU A 3 -2.95 1.38 8.78
N ASP A 4 -4.22 1.15 9.07
CA ASP A 4 -5.21 2.22 9.20
C ASP A 4 -5.05 2.87 10.59
N GLU A 5 -4.99 4.19 10.66
CA GLU A 5 -4.86 4.89 11.95
C GLU A 5 -6.14 4.79 12.80
N ASP A 6 -7.29 4.68 12.14
CA ASP A 6 -8.61 4.68 12.78
C ASP A 6 -9.11 3.26 13.13
N SER A 7 -8.44 2.21 12.66
CA SER A 7 -8.89 0.82 12.84
C SER A 7 -7.76 -0.19 12.90
N ASN A 8 -8.02 -1.37 13.46
CA ASN A 8 -7.03 -2.45 13.51
C ASN A 8 -7.02 -3.29 12.21
N THR A 9 -6.99 -2.62 11.06
CA THR A 9 -7.01 -3.26 9.74
C THR A 9 -5.94 -2.68 8.82
N LEU A 10 -5.73 -3.34 7.68
CA LEU A 10 -4.78 -2.93 6.65
C LEU A 10 -5.51 -2.30 5.47
N LEU A 11 -5.22 -1.05 5.21
CA LEU A 11 -5.54 -0.41 3.95
C LEU A 11 -4.73 -1.05 2.84
N THR A 12 -5.43 -1.49 1.80
CA THR A 12 -4.87 -2.35 0.77
C THR A 12 -5.17 -1.79 -0.61
N TRP A 13 -4.13 -1.68 -1.43
CA TRP A 13 -4.25 -1.29 -2.82
C TRP A 13 -3.53 -2.31 -3.70
N ARG A 14 -4.04 -2.50 -4.92
CA ARG A 14 -3.42 -3.28 -5.99
C ARG A 14 -2.87 -2.34 -7.06
N TRP A 15 -1.63 -2.58 -7.46
CA TRP A 15 -0.98 -1.99 -8.63
C TRP A 15 0.07 -2.99 -9.18
N ASP A 16 0.58 -2.73 -10.39
CA ASP A 16 1.26 -3.78 -11.17
C ASP A 16 2.77 -3.90 -10.90
N ALA A 17 3.44 -2.82 -10.49
CA ALA A 17 4.89 -2.80 -10.32
C ALA A 17 5.32 -1.97 -9.11
N ILE A 18 6.49 -2.30 -8.56
CA ILE A 18 7.16 -1.45 -7.56
C ILE A 18 7.54 -0.13 -8.26
N PRO A 19 7.16 1.03 -7.72
CA PRO A 19 7.48 2.30 -8.35
C PRO A 19 8.99 2.57 -8.26
N THR A 20 9.59 3.00 -9.37
CA THR A 20 11.03 3.27 -9.47
C THR A 20 11.37 4.73 -9.76
N ASN A 21 10.36 5.53 -10.10
CA ASN A 21 10.49 6.95 -10.46
C ASN A 21 9.31 7.75 -9.86
N SER A 22 9.30 9.06 -10.13
CA SER A 22 8.26 9.98 -9.68
C SER A 22 7.10 10.15 -10.66
N GLU A 23 6.92 9.22 -11.60
CA GLU A 23 5.74 9.25 -12.47
C GLU A 23 4.51 8.79 -11.67
N PRO A 24 3.36 9.47 -11.81
CA PRO A 24 2.16 9.03 -11.12
C PRO A 24 1.68 7.67 -11.62
N PHE A 25 1.24 6.81 -10.70
CA PHE A 25 0.66 5.51 -11.01
C PHE A 25 -0.69 5.32 -10.30
N THR A 26 -1.51 4.43 -10.83
CA THR A 26 -2.84 4.15 -10.29
C THR A 26 -2.80 2.91 -9.39
N GLY A 27 -3.50 2.98 -8.26
CA GLY A 27 -3.81 1.79 -7.46
C GLY A 27 -5.32 1.64 -7.28
N THR A 28 -5.78 0.39 -7.30
CA THR A 28 -7.17 0.02 -6.98
C THR A 28 -7.26 -0.33 -5.51
N ALA A 29 -8.09 0.38 -4.73
CA ALA A 29 -8.39 0.00 -3.36
C ALA A 29 -9.09 -1.36 -3.32
N LEU A 30 -8.67 -2.21 -2.40
CA LEU A 30 -9.27 -3.51 -2.12
C LEU A 30 -9.88 -3.49 -0.73
N SER A 31 -10.67 -4.52 -0.41
CA SER A 31 -11.17 -4.71 0.94
C SER A 31 -10.03 -4.67 1.97
N PRO A 32 -10.26 -4.06 3.15
CA PRO A 32 -9.26 -4.08 4.21
C PRO A 32 -8.86 -5.50 4.59
N HIS A 33 -7.57 -5.71 4.83
CA HIS A 33 -7.03 -6.99 5.27
C HIS A 33 -6.76 -6.99 6.78
N ARG A 34 -6.63 -8.17 7.35
CA ARG A 34 -6.22 -8.33 8.77
C ARG A 34 -4.73 -8.08 8.90
N ILE A 35 -4.28 -7.54 10.04
CA ILE A 35 -2.86 -7.27 10.31
C ILE A 35 -1.95 -8.48 10.06
N GLU A 36 -2.43 -9.70 10.34
CA GLU A 36 -1.71 -10.96 10.12
C GLU A 36 -1.25 -11.17 8.65
N TYR A 37 -1.89 -10.50 7.68
CA TYR A 37 -1.51 -10.58 6.27
C TYR A 37 -0.17 -9.90 5.95
N LEU A 38 0.37 -9.03 6.81
CA LEU A 38 1.69 -8.41 6.60
C LEU A 38 2.83 -9.44 6.54
N ILE A 39 2.64 -10.59 7.17
CA ILE A 39 3.63 -11.67 7.21
C ILE A 39 3.20 -12.93 6.46
N TYR A 40 2.05 -12.88 5.79
CA TYR A 40 1.51 -14.03 5.08
C TYR A 40 2.21 -14.22 3.71
N GLU A 41 2.67 -15.44 3.47
CA GLU A 41 3.12 -15.92 2.17
C GLU A 41 2.54 -17.33 1.96
N GLY A 42 2.14 -17.67 0.73
CA GLY A 42 1.55 -18.97 0.43
C GLY A 42 0.45 -18.95 -0.62
N GLU A 43 -0.27 -20.05 -0.75
CA GLU A 43 -1.34 -20.20 -1.74
C GLU A 43 -2.60 -19.40 -1.37
N VAL A 44 -3.11 -18.63 -2.33
CA VAL A 44 -4.44 -18.05 -2.22
C VAL A 44 -5.46 -19.19 -2.31
N SER A 45 -6.39 -19.23 -1.35
CA SER A 45 -7.45 -20.24 -1.31
C SER A 45 -8.12 -20.45 -2.67
N GLN A 46 -8.41 -21.72 -2.97
CA GLN A 46 -9.03 -22.17 -4.23
C GLN A 46 -8.15 -22.02 -5.48
N ASN A 47 -6.84 -22.19 -5.38
CA ASN A 47 -5.89 -22.13 -6.51
C ASN A 47 -5.94 -20.81 -7.29
N ARG A 48 -6.27 -19.70 -6.64
CA ARG A 48 -6.42 -18.39 -7.28
C ARG A 48 -5.10 -17.63 -7.47
N GLY A 49 -3.99 -18.21 -6.99
CA GLY A 49 -2.66 -17.65 -7.11
C GLY A 49 -1.79 -17.95 -5.90
N HIS A 50 -0.63 -17.30 -5.83
CA HIS A 50 0.25 -17.32 -4.67
C HIS A 50 0.52 -15.89 -4.20
N VAL A 51 0.68 -15.71 -2.90
CA VAL A 51 1.15 -14.48 -2.28
C VAL A 51 2.62 -14.67 -1.93
N LYS A 52 3.45 -13.74 -2.41
CA LYS A 52 4.83 -13.59 -1.99
C LYS A 52 5.02 -12.17 -1.48
N ARG A 53 5.77 -12.02 -0.39
CA ARG A 53 6.14 -10.72 0.12
C ARG A 53 7.32 -10.19 -0.69
N HIS A 54 7.05 -9.14 -1.45
CA HIS A 54 8.06 -8.49 -2.28
C HIS A 54 8.89 -7.45 -1.52
N GLU A 55 8.29 -6.82 -0.52
CA GLU A 55 8.91 -5.75 0.28
C GLU A 55 8.21 -5.68 1.64
N HIS A 56 8.96 -5.27 2.68
CA HIS A 56 8.40 -4.87 3.96
C HIS A 56 9.23 -3.75 4.58
N GLY A 57 8.65 -3.02 5.52
CA GLY A 57 9.34 -1.92 6.17
C GLY A 57 8.43 -1.19 7.13
N GLN A 58 8.91 -0.03 7.57
CA GLN A 58 8.16 0.91 8.38
C GLN A 58 7.79 2.13 7.54
N TYR A 59 6.79 2.87 7.99
CA TYR A 59 6.52 4.20 7.49
C TYR A 59 6.25 5.17 8.64
N SER A 60 6.30 6.46 8.34
CA SER A 60 5.87 7.51 9.25
C SER A 60 4.95 8.49 8.54
N GLY A 61 3.88 8.86 9.22
CA GLY A 61 2.79 9.70 8.72
C GLY A 61 1.44 9.02 8.95
N ASP A 62 0.37 9.80 8.81
CA ASP A 62 -0.99 9.39 9.12
C ASP A 62 -1.68 8.87 7.87
N VAL A 63 -2.29 7.68 7.95
CA VAL A 63 -3.00 7.03 6.85
C VAL A 63 -4.32 6.51 7.38
N SER A 64 -5.42 7.06 6.85
CA SER A 64 -6.78 6.69 7.24
C SER A 64 -7.64 6.25 6.06
N ALA A 65 -8.56 5.33 6.31
CA ALA A 65 -9.65 4.96 5.40
C ALA A 65 -10.58 6.13 5.03
N GLU A 66 -10.64 7.19 5.84
CA GLU A 66 -11.47 8.38 5.62
C GLU A 66 -10.71 9.51 4.90
N ALA A 67 -9.38 9.41 4.83
CA ALA A 67 -8.55 10.40 4.17
C ALA A 67 -8.71 10.36 2.64
N ASN A 68 -8.83 11.54 2.02
CA ASN A 68 -8.79 11.68 0.55
C ASN A 68 -7.38 11.87 0.00
N GLN A 69 -6.40 12.16 0.86
CA GLN A 69 -5.00 12.30 0.49
C GLN A 69 -4.11 12.04 1.69
N TRP A 70 -2.88 11.60 1.47
CA TRP A 70 -1.85 11.45 2.49
C TRP A 70 -0.46 11.47 1.87
N ASP A 71 0.55 11.74 2.71
CA ASP A 71 1.97 11.78 2.37
C ASP A 71 2.74 11.12 3.50
N ILE A 72 3.43 10.01 3.19
CA ILE A 72 4.17 9.23 4.17
C ILE A 72 5.61 9.03 3.74
N GLN A 73 6.50 8.92 4.72
CA GLN A 73 7.87 8.49 4.50
C GLN A 73 7.96 6.97 4.66
N LEU A 74 8.44 6.27 3.65
CA LEU A 74 8.72 4.84 3.64
C LEU A 74 10.16 4.56 4.04
N ARG A 75 10.36 3.47 4.80
CA ARG A 75 11.65 2.93 5.22
C ARG A 75 11.62 1.40 5.11
N GLY A 76 11.95 0.90 3.93
CA GLY A 76 12.17 -0.52 3.66
C GLY A 76 13.52 -0.77 2.98
N ASP A 77 13.74 -1.97 2.47
CA ASP A 77 14.97 -2.34 1.78
C ASP A 77 14.94 -1.86 0.31
N LEU A 78 13.80 -2.04 -0.39
CA LEU A 78 13.61 -1.62 -1.77
C LEU A 78 12.95 -0.24 -1.88
N LEU A 79 12.03 0.09 -0.97
CA LEU A 79 11.30 1.36 -0.97
C LEU A 79 11.74 2.26 0.18
N GLN A 80 12.51 3.30 -0.18
CA GLN A 80 13.01 4.34 0.71
C GLN A 80 12.75 5.71 0.08
N GLY A 81 11.87 6.49 0.70
CA GLY A 81 11.44 7.76 0.14
C GLY A 81 10.03 8.15 0.54
N HIS A 82 9.45 9.14 -0.13
CA HIS A 82 8.10 9.60 0.12
C HIS A 82 7.08 8.94 -0.82
N LEU A 83 5.95 8.51 -0.28
CA LEU A 83 4.80 8.07 -1.06
C LEU A 83 3.63 9.01 -0.79
N LYS A 84 3.15 9.65 -1.86
CA LYS A 84 1.96 10.49 -1.83
C LYS A 84 0.80 9.75 -2.47
N ALA A 85 -0.39 9.89 -1.91
CA ALA A 85 -1.61 9.33 -2.48
C ALA A 85 -2.75 10.34 -2.50
N ASN A 86 -3.57 10.25 -3.54
CA ASN A 86 -4.77 11.05 -3.71
C ASN A 86 -5.91 10.15 -4.18
N ARG A 87 -7.01 10.14 -3.44
CA ARG A 87 -8.23 9.42 -3.79
C ARG A 87 -8.91 10.12 -4.97
N LYS A 88 -9.18 9.36 -6.03
CA LYS A 88 -9.91 9.83 -7.22
C LYS A 88 -11.37 9.37 -7.21
N SER A 89 -11.63 8.21 -6.62
CA SER A 89 -12.96 7.66 -6.37
C SER A 89 -12.92 6.69 -5.18
N ALA A 90 -14.03 6.04 -4.85
CA ALA A 90 -14.07 5.03 -3.79
C ALA A 90 -13.03 3.90 -3.99
N GLU A 91 -12.79 3.49 -5.24
CA GLU A 91 -11.89 2.37 -5.57
C GLU A 91 -10.58 2.82 -6.20
N GLN A 92 -10.46 4.07 -6.68
CA GLN A 92 -9.32 4.51 -7.46
C GLN A 92 -8.49 5.55 -6.72
N TRP A 93 -7.18 5.28 -6.63
CA TRP A 93 -6.19 6.17 -6.06
C TRP A 93 -5.07 6.44 -7.06
N GLN A 94 -4.54 7.65 -7.01
CA GLN A 94 -3.32 8.04 -7.71
C GLN A 94 -2.20 8.20 -6.71
N PHE A 95 -1.08 7.54 -6.98
CA PHE A 95 0.12 7.56 -6.16
C PHE A 95 1.26 8.27 -6.89
N THR A 96 2.20 8.80 -6.13
CA THR A 96 3.49 9.27 -6.66
C THR A 96 4.57 8.99 -5.62
N TYR A 97 5.66 8.38 -6.08
CA TYR A 97 6.77 7.98 -5.22
C TYR A 97 8.01 8.82 -5.50
N PHE A 98 8.64 9.35 -4.46
CA PHE A 98 9.86 10.14 -4.54
C PHE A 98 10.95 9.40 -3.77
N ARG A 99 11.91 8.84 -4.48
CA ARG A 99 13.05 8.14 -3.86
C ARG A 99 13.93 9.11 -3.08
N SER A 100 14.34 8.73 -1.87
CA SER A 100 15.35 9.43 -1.06
C SER A 100 16.78 9.02 -1.43
#